data_AF-A0A1Y2HYF1-F1
#
_entry.id   AF-A0A1Y2HYF1-F1
#
_cell.length_a   1.000
_cell.length_b   1.000
_cell.length_c   1.000
_cell.angle_alpha   90.00
_cell.angle_beta   90.00
_cell.angle_gamma   90.00
#
_symmetry.space_group_name_H-M   'P 1'
#
loop_
_entity.id
_entity.type
_entity.pdbx_description
1 polymer ?
#
loop_
_entity_poly.entity_id
_entity_poly.type
_entity_poly.pdbx_seq_one_letter_code
_entity_poly.pdbx_strand_id
1 'polypeptide(L)'
;MPVDPENRKWAGVTPVQQVDLNDPIAVLEARDQHLRQEWVEVMKTKIIREKLVRCYKREGVNHVDNCTHLVEAYVDRLKRGGIKSWRQFNREQQQAQAEH
;
A
#
# COMPACT_ATOMS: atom_id res chain seq x y z
N MET A 1 5.93 27.25 1.03
CA MET A 1 7.10 26.48 1.51
C MET A 1 7.67 25.71 0.33
N PRO A 2 8.99 25.68 0.11
CA PRO A 2 9.59 24.88 -0.94
C PRO A 2 9.32 23.40 -0.68
N VAL A 3 8.85 22.68 -1.69
CA VAL A 3 8.62 21.23 -1.60
C VAL A 3 9.98 20.56 -1.73
N ASP A 4 10.40 19.79 -0.72
CA ASP A 4 11.58 18.93 -0.82
C ASP A 4 11.33 17.88 -1.92
N PRO A 5 12.12 17.85 -3.00
CA PRO A 5 11.93 16.92 -4.10
C PRO A 5 12.25 15.47 -3.73
N GLU A 6 13.05 15.23 -2.69
CA GLU A 6 13.45 13.89 -2.26
C GLU A 6 12.53 13.34 -1.17
N ASN A 7 12.15 14.17 -0.20
CA ASN A 7 11.34 13.76 0.95
C ASN A 7 10.13 14.66 1.20
N ARG A 8 9.27 14.78 0.18
CA ARG A 8 8.01 15.51 0.28
C ARG A 8 7.12 14.96 1.38
N LYS A 9 6.80 15.79 2.37
CA LYS A 9 5.77 15.52 3.38
C LYS A 9 4.41 15.95 2.87
N TRP A 10 3.40 15.12 3.11
CA TRP A 10 2.02 15.41 2.76
C TRP A 10 1.25 15.82 4.01
N ALA A 11 0.36 16.80 3.89
CA ALA A 11 -0.56 17.14 4.97
C ALA A 11 -1.50 15.95 5.25
N GLY A 12 -1.92 15.84 6.52
CA GLY A 12 -3.00 14.94 6.89
C GLY A 12 -4.30 15.43 6.26
N VAL A 13 -5.06 14.51 5.67
CA VAL A 13 -6.40 14.77 5.14
C VAL A 13 -7.39 13.85 5.85
N THR A 14 -8.67 14.12 5.70
CA THR A 14 -9.73 13.28 6.26
C THR A 14 -9.64 11.87 5.65
N PRO A 15 -9.69 10.81 6.49
CA PRO A 15 -9.65 9.44 6.00
C PRO A 15 -10.91 9.15 5.20
N VAL A 16 -10.79 8.31 4.16
CA VAL A 16 -11.88 8.07 3.18
C VAL A 16 -13.22 7.69 3.84
N GLN A 17 -13.18 7.00 4.98
CA GLN A 17 -14.36 6.56 5.73
C GLN A 17 -15.18 7.71 6.33
N GLN A 18 -14.57 8.87 6.56
CA GLN A 18 -15.18 10.03 7.24
C GLN A 18 -15.33 11.25 6.32
N VAL A 19 -15.22 11.05 5.00
CA VAL A 19 -15.34 12.16 4.03
C VAL A 19 -16.80 12.50 3.81
N ASP A 20 -17.12 13.81 3.80
CA ASP A 20 -18.41 14.29 3.30
C ASP A 20 -18.47 14.15 1.78
N LEU A 21 -19.41 13.34 1.29
CA LEU A 21 -19.59 13.09 -0.14
C LEU A 21 -20.08 14.32 -0.91
N ASN A 22 -20.64 15.31 -0.22
CA ASN A 22 -21.11 16.56 -0.83
C ASN A 22 -19.99 17.58 -1.03
N ASP A 23 -18.81 17.36 -0.42
CA ASP A 23 -17.62 18.17 -0.64
C ASP A 23 -16.71 17.53 -1.70
N PRO A 24 -16.72 18.02 -2.95
CA PRO A 24 -15.92 17.43 -4.01
C PRO A 24 -14.41 17.56 -3.76
N ILE A 25 -13.97 18.57 -3.00
CA ILE A 25 -12.54 18.79 -2.72
C ILE A 25 -12.07 17.73 -1.73
N ALA A 26 -12.80 17.54 -0.63
CA ALA A 26 -12.48 16.53 0.37
C ALA A 26 -12.43 15.11 -0.24
N VAL A 27 -13.37 14.78 -1.13
CA VAL A 27 -13.39 13.50 -1.86
C VAL A 27 -12.15 13.32 -2.74
N LEU A 28 -11.72 14.37 -3.45
CA LEU A 28 -10.52 14.32 -4.28
C LEU A 28 -9.25 14.15 -3.44
N GLU A 29 -9.13 14.88 -2.34
CA GLU A 29 -7.98 14.78 -1.44
C GLU A 29 -7.84 13.40 -0.80
N ALA A 30 -8.96 12.83 -0.34
CA ALA A 30 -9.00 11.49 0.23
C ALA A 30 -8.65 10.42 -0.82
N ARG A 31 -9.13 10.58 -2.06
CA ARG A 31 -8.75 9.71 -3.19
C ARG A 31 -7.25 9.77 -3.47
N ASP A 32 -6.69 10.96 -3.53
CA ASP A 32 -5.27 11.13 -3.79
C ASP A 32 -4.42 10.59 -2.62
N GLN A 33 -4.91 10.67 -1.38
CA GLN A 33 -4.26 10.03 -0.24
C GLN A 33 -4.30 8.51 -0.33
N HIS A 34 -5.46 7.92 -0.65
CA HIS A 34 -5.61 6.48 -0.86
C HIS A 34 -4.62 5.97 -1.91
N LEU A 35 -4.59 6.61 -3.07
CA LEU A 35 -3.69 6.22 -4.15
C LEU A 35 -2.21 6.28 -3.71
N ARG A 36 -1.81 7.34 -3.00
CA ARG A 36 -0.45 7.46 -2.45
C ARG A 36 -0.12 6.31 -1.49
N GLN A 37 -1.04 5.93 -0.62
CA GLN A 37 -0.85 4.82 0.33
C GLN A 37 -0.73 3.47 -0.38
N GLU A 38 -1.55 3.20 -1.39
CA GLU A 38 -1.46 1.99 -2.21
C GLU A 38 -0.10 1.88 -2.90
N TRP A 39 0.41 2.98 -3.47
CA TRP A 39 1.75 3.01 -4.04
C TRP A 39 2.84 2.73 -3.00
N VAL A 40 2.70 3.22 -1.77
CA VAL A 40 3.63 2.91 -0.67
C VAL A 40 3.64 1.42 -0.36
N GLU A 41 2.49 0.75 -0.33
CA GLU A 41 2.42 -0.71 -0.12
C GLU A 41 3.06 -1.51 -1.27
N VAL A 42 2.89 -1.06 -2.52
CA VAL A 42 3.59 -1.63 -3.67
C VAL A 42 5.11 -1.48 -3.52
N MET A 43 5.58 -0.30 -3.13
CA MET A 43 7.02 -0.05 -2.94
C MET A 43 7.59 -0.87 -1.78
N LYS A 44 6.86 -1.04 -0.68
CA LYS A 44 7.24 -1.96 0.41
C LYS A 44 7.41 -3.39 -0.10
N THR A 45 6.49 -3.85 -0.95
CA THR A 45 6.54 -5.18 -1.56
C THR A 45 7.78 -5.35 -2.45
N LYS A 46 8.12 -4.32 -3.25
CA LYS A 46 9.35 -4.31 -4.07
C LYS A 46 10.62 -4.39 -3.21
N ILE A 47 10.69 -3.65 -2.11
CA ILE A 47 11.83 -3.69 -1.17
C ILE A 47 12.02 -5.11 -0.61
N ILE A 48 10.93 -5.80 -0.26
CA ILE A 48 11.01 -7.18 0.24
C ILE A 48 11.49 -8.13 -0.84
N ARG A 49 11.00 -7.98 -2.08
CA ARG A 49 11.49 -8.76 -3.23
C ARG A 49 12.99 -8.55 -3.44
N GLU A 50 13.49 -7.32 -3.36
CA GLU A 50 14.92 -7.04 -3.49
C GLU A 50 15.74 -7.64 -2.34
N LYS A 51 15.23 -7.60 -1.10
CA LYS A 51 15.84 -8.27 0.05
C LYS A 51 15.87 -9.79 -0.15
N LEU A 52 14.79 -10.36 -0.66
CA LEU A 52 14.68 -11.79 -0.97
C LEU A 52 15.72 -12.21 -2.01
N VAL A 53 15.81 -11.49 -3.14
CA VAL A 53 16.81 -11.76 -4.18
C VAL A 53 18.23 -11.66 -3.62
N ARG A 54 18.51 -10.68 -2.77
CA ARG A 54 19.82 -10.56 -2.10
C ARG A 54 20.08 -11.72 -1.15
N CYS A 55 19.08 -12.15 -0.38
CA CYS A 55 19.20 -13.30 0.52
C CYS A 55 19.53 -14.58 -0.27
N TYR A 56 18.80 -14.86 -1.36
CA TYR A 56 19.06 -16.02 -2.22
C TYR A 56 20.47 -16.01 -2.81
N LYS A 57 20.96 -14.84 -3.25
CA LYS A 57 22.33 -14.69 -3.76
C LYS A 57 23.39 -14.90 -2.69
N ARG A 58 23.12 -14.51 -1.44
CA ARG A 58 24.06 -14.60 -0.33
C ARG A 58 24.14 -16.01 0.27
N GLU A 59 22.99 -16.64 0.50
CA GLU A 59 22.88 -17.91 1.22
C GLU A 59 23.12 -19.13 0.31
N GLY A 60 22.93 -19.00 -1.00
CA GLY A 60 23.11 -20.09 -1.95
C GLY A 60 22.21 -21.27 -1.57
N VAL A 61 22.81 -22.44 -1.30
CA VAL A 61 22.07 -23.67 -0.95
C VAL A 61 21.28 -23.57 0.37
N ASN A 62 21.65 -22.66 1.27
CA ASN A 62 20.99 -22.51 2.58
C ASN A 62 19.75 -21.58 2.54
N HIS A 63 19.33 -21.14 1.35
CA HIS A 63 18.23 -20.18 1.22
C HIS A 63 16.89 -20.71 1.77
N VAL A 64 16.72 -22.04 1.84
CA VAL A 64 15.46 -22.68 2.25
C VAL A 64 15.12 -22.34 3.69
N ASP A 65 16.11 -22.37 4.58
CA ASP A 65 15.93 -22.09 6.01
C ASP A 65 16.13 -20.60 6.32
N ASN A 66 17.14 -19.98 5.71
CA ASN A 66 17.53 -18.62 6.07
C ASN A 66 16.64 -17.54 5.43
N CYS A 67 16.02 -17.80 4.28
CA CYS A 67 15.22 -16.81 3.55
C CYS A 67 13.70 -17.04 3.64
N THR A 68 13.21 -18.07 4.36
CA THR A 68 11.77 -18.43 4.42
C THR A 68 10.90 -17.28 4.88
N HIS A 69 11.32 -16.57 5.92
CA HIS A 69 10.59 -15.42 6.47
C HIS A 69 10.38 -14.29 5.44
N LEU A 70 11.33 -14.09 4.52
CA LEU A 70 11.19 -13.12 3.43
C LEU A 70 10.21 -13.61 2.35
N VAL A 71 10.19 -14.92 2.09
CA VAL A 71 9.22 -15.54 1.17
C VAL A 71 7.81 -15.38 1.74
N GLU A 72 7.60 -15.73 3.00
CA GLU A 72 6.31 -15.60 3.68
C GLU A 72 5.82 -14.15 3.68
N ALA A 73 6.69 -13.20 4.04
CA ALA A 73 6.36 -11.78 4.04
C ALA A 73 6.07 -11.22 2.64
N TYR A 74 6.68 -11.80 1.60
CA TYR A 74 6.42 -11.44 0.20
C TYR A 74 5.09 -12.02 -0.28
N VAL A 75 4.84 -13.30 -0.02
CA VAL A 75 3.59 -13.99 -0.40
C VAL A 75 2.38 -13.38 0.30
N ASP A 76 2.50 -13.07 1.59
CA ASP A 76 1.44 -12.36 2.34
C ASP A 76 1.07 -11.03 1.67
N ARG A 77 2.08 -10.26 1.23
CA ARG A 77 1.83 -9.00 0.52
C ARG A 77 1.22 -9.20 -0.87
N LEU A 78 1.64 -10.22 -1.61
CA LEU A 78 1.02 -10.56 -2.88
C LEU A 78 -0.46 -10.95 -2.73
N LYS A 79 -0.82 -11.65 -1.64
CA LYS A 79 -2.20 -12.02 -1.32
C LYS A 79 -3.08 -10.81 -1.01
N ARG A 80 -2.54 -9.80 -0.34
CA ARG A 80 -3.26 -8.54 -0.07
C ARG A 80 -3.66 -7.78 -1.34
N GLY A 81 -3.06 -8.14 -2.48
CA GLY A 81 -3.40 -7.61 -3.78
C GLY A 81 -2.56 -6.40 -4.17
N GLY A 82 -2.56 -6.09 -5.47
CA GLY A 82 -1.96 -4.87 -6.00
C GLY A 82 -2.81 -3.63 -5.71
N ILE A 83 -2.50 -2.52 -6.40
CA ILE A 83 -3.19 -1.23 -6.22
C ILE A 83 -4.70 -1.42 -6.39
N LYS A 84 -5.46 -1.18 -5.32
CA LYS A 84 -6.92 -1.15 -5.38
C LYS A 84 -7.38 0.15 -6.00
N SER A 85 -8.12 0.05 -7.11
CA SER A 85 -8.73 1.24 -7.73
C SER A 85 -9.71 1.91 -6.77
N TRP A 86 -9.81 3.24 -6.83
CA TRP A 86 -10.77 4.00 -6.02
C TRP A 86 -12.21 3.47 -6.12
N ARG A 87 -12.63 3.09 -7.33
CA ARG A 87 -13.96 2.50 -7.55
C ARG A 87 -14.13 1.17 -6.82
N GLN A 88 -13.10 0.31 -6.83
CA GLN A 88 -13.14 -0.96 -6.14
C GLN A 88 -13.15 -0.76 -4.63
N PHE A 89 -12.29 0.13 -4.11
CA PHE A 89 -12.27 0.49 -2.70
C PHE A 89 -13.63 1.00 -2.22
N ASN A 90 -14.26 1.93 -2.95
CA ASN A 90 -15.57 2.46 -2.58
C ASN A 90 -16.66 1.39 -2.57
N ARG A 91 -16.64 0.44 -3.52
CA ARG A 91 -17.59 -0.68 -3.51
C ARG A 91 -17.41 -1.59 -2.30
N GLU A 92 -16.16 -1.93 -1.96
CA GLU A 92 -15.84 -2.74 -0.79
C GLU A 92 -16.31 -2.04 0.50
N GLN A 93 -16.12 -0.72 0.61
CA GLN A 93 -16.61 0.07 1.75
C GLN A 93 -18.14 0.08 1.84
N GLN A 94 -18.84 0.26 0.71
CA GLN A 94 -20.30 0.23 0.68
C GLN A 94 -20.85 -1.14 1.09
N GLN A 95 -20.20 -2.23 0.68
CA GLN A 95 -20.56 -3.58 1.09
C GLN A 95 -20.37 -3.77 2.61
N ALA A 96 -19.22 -3.37 3.14
CA ALA A 96 -18.95 -3.44 4.58
C ALA A 96 -19.91 -2.59 5.43
N GLN A 97 -20.37 -1.45 4.90
CA GLN A 97 -21.38 -0.60 5.56
C GLN A 97 -22.79 -1.19 5.49
N ALA A 98 -23.10 -2.02 4.49
CA ALA A 98 -24.42 -2.66 4.33
C ALA A 98 -24.56 -3.95 5.14
N GLU A 99 -23.45 -4.54 5.59
CA GLU A 99 -23.41 -5.73 6.46
C GLU A 99 -23.53 -5.37 7.96
N HIS A 100 -23.48 -4.08 8.29
CA HIS A 100 -23.73 -3.52 9.62
C HIS A 100 -25.12 -2.88 9.72
#